data_AF-A0AA35I719-F1
#
_entry.id   AF-A0AA35I719-F1
#
_cell.length_a   1.000
_cell.length_b   1.000
_cell.length_c   1.000
_cell.angle_alpha   90.00
_cell.angle_beta   90.00
_cell.angle_gamma   90.00
#
_symmetry.space_group_name_H-M   'P 1'
#
loop_
_entity.id
_entity.type
_entity.pdbx_description
1 polymer ?
#
loop_
_entity_poly.entity_id
_entity_poly.type
_entity_poly.pdbx_seq_one_letter_code
_entity_poly.pdbx_strand_id
1 'polypeptide(L)'
;MKPPIQLPLGVRLRDDATFINYYPGANAAALGYVERLCEADAGWTESLIYLWGKQGVGRSHLLQAATHRFQQRGEPAVYLPLAQLLDRGVEVLDYLAQYELVCIDDLHVIAGKADWEEAMFHLFNRLRDSGRRLLLAASASPRGCRSSCRT
;
A
#
# COMPACT_ATOMS: atom_id res chain seq x y z
N MET A 1 22.19 -26.67 -9.95
CA MET A 1 20.99 -25.95 -9.47
C MET A 1 21.15 -24.48 -9.84
N LYS A 2 20.31 -23.93 -10.72
CA LYS A 2 20.28 -22.50 -11.03
C LYS A 2 19.63 -21.80 -9.83
N PRO A 3 20.24 -20.78 -9.22
CA PRO A 3 19.55 -19.98 -8.21
C PRO A 3 18.28 -19.40 -8.84
N PRO A 4 17.16 -19.29 -8.09
CA PRO A 4 15.96 -18.66 -8.61
C PRO A 4 16.32 -17.26 -9.09
N ILE A 5 16.07 -17.00 -10.37
CA ILE A 5 16.25 -15.67 -10.95
C ILE A 5 15.17 -14.80 -10.32
N GLN A 6 15.51 -14.10 -9.24
CA GLN A 6 14.71 -12.99 -8.76
C GLN A 6 14.78 -11.91 -9.83
N LEU A 7 13.71 -11.77 -10.60
CA LEU A 7 13.47 -10.56 -11.37
C LEU A 7 13.28 -9.43 -10.34
N PRO A 8 14.17 -8.42 -10.30
CA PRO A 8 13.92 -7.27 -9.45
C PRO A 8 12.60 -6.65 -9.93
N LEU A 9 11.60 -6.65 -9.05
CA LEU A 9 10.35 -5.96 -9.32
C LEU A 9 10.73 -4.49 -9.58
N GLY A 10 10.53 -4.01 -10.81
CA GLY A 10 10.97 -2.69 -11.28
C GLY A 10 10.24 -1.51 -10.62
N VAL A 11 9.68 -1.70 -9.43
CA VAL A 11 9.05 -0.67 -8.63
C VAL A 11 10.16 0.13 -7.97
N ARG A 12 10.65 1.14 -8.70
CA ARG A 12 11.52 2.15 -8.12
C ARG A 12 10.68 3.07 -7.25
N LEU A 13 10.90 3.01 -5.94
CA LEU A 13 10.53 4.11 -5.06
C LEU A 13 11.19 5.38 -5.58
N ARG A 14 10.45 6.48 -5.62
CA ARG A 14 11.07 7.77 -5.96
C ARG A 14 11.80 8.28 -4.72
N ASP A 15 13.05 8.69 -4.88
CA ASP A 15 13.89 9.15 -3.76
C ASP A 15 13.39 10.47 -3.15
N ASP A 16 12.62 11.26 -3.92
CA ASP A 16 11.99 12.51 -3.49
C ASP A 16 10.66 12.31 -2.75
N ALA A 17 10.08 11.11 -2.81
CA ALA A 17 8.80 10.79 -2.18
C ALA A 17 8.95 10.55 -0.67
N THR A 18 9.42 11.55 0.07
CA THR A 18 9.57 11.55 1.53
C THR A 18 8.51 12.43 2.18
N PHE A 19 8.27 12.24 3.49
CA PHE A 19 7.33 13.08 4.26
C PHE A 19 7.72 14.56 4.24
N ILE A 20 9.03 14.86 4.23
CA ILE A 20 9.57 16.23 4.20
C ILE A 20 9.12 16.98 2.94
N ASN A 21 9.04 16.27 1.81
CA ASN A 21 8.67 16.85 0.51
C ASN A 21 7.16 16.79 0.24
N TYR A 22 6.35 16.34 1.21
CA TYR A 22 4.90 16.30 1.07
C TYR A 22 4.28 17.60 1.57
N TYR A 23 3.56 18.31 0.70
CA TYR A 23 2.81 19.51 1.10
C TYR A 23 1.44 19.09 1.67
N PRO A 24 1.18 19.26 2.98
CA PRO A 24 -0.01 18.69 3.59
C PRO A 24 -1.30 19.39 3.16
N GLY A 25 -1.31 20.71 3.01
CA GLY A 25 -2.52 21.47 2.65
C GLY A 25 -3.76 21.02 3.45
N ALA A 26 -4.85 20.69 2.75
CA ALA A 26 -6.07 20.13 3.34
C ALA A 26 -5.96 18.66 3.78
N ASN A 27 -4.88 17.96 3.42
CA ASN A 27 -4.62 16.55 3.71
C ASN A 27 -3.75 16.35 4.98
N ALA A 28 -3.58 17.38 5.80
CA ALA A 28 -2.77 17.32 7.02
C ALA A 28 -3.19 16.18 7.98
N ALA A 29 -4.50 15.90 8.05
CA ALA A 29 -5.01 14.77 8.83
C ALA A 29 -4.50 13.42 8.30
N ALA A 30 -4.56 13.21 6.98
CA ALA A 30 -4.09 11.97 6.35
C ALA A 30 -2.58 11.77 6.55
N LEU A 31 -1.80 12.85 6.45
CA LEU A 31 -0.37 12.83 6.77
C LEU A 31 -0.14 12.39 8.22
N GLY A 32 -0.81 13.02 9.18
CA GLY A 32 -0.66 12.69 10.60
C GLY A 32 -1.02 11.24 10.94
N TYR A 33 -2.05 10.68 10.31
CA TYR A 33 -2.38 9.25 10.46
C TYR A 33 -1.28 8.34 9.91
N VAL A 34 -0.72 8.66 8.75
CA VAL A 34 0.36 7.86 8.14
C VAL A 34 1.66 7.98 8.94
N GLU A 35 2.02 9.17 9.42
CA GLU A 35 3.20 9.38 10.27
C GLU A 35 3.09 8.60 11.57
N ARG A 36 1.94 8.66 12.23
CA ARG A 36 1.66 7.90 13.45
C ARG A 36 1.72 6.38 13.21
N LEU A 37 1.39 5.92 12.00
CA LEU A 37 1.48 4.49 11.64
C LEU A 37 2.93 4.06 11.51
N CYS A 38 3.82 4.98 11.17
CA CYS A 38 5.26 4.72 11.11
C CYS A 38 5.94 4.72 12.48
N GLU A 39 5.27 5.17 13.54
CA GLU A 39 5.83 5.15 14.90
C GLU A 39 5.78 3.75 15.52
N ALA A 40 6.82 3.39 16.29
CA ALA A 40 6.99 2.05 16.86
C ALA A 40 6.10 1.79 18.09
N ASP A 41 5.87 2.84 18.89
CA ASP A 41 5.27 2.78 20.23
C ASP A 41 3.85 3.34 20.31
N ALA A 42 3.26 3.72 19.17
CA ALA A 42 1.85 4.01 19.15
C ALA A 42 1.17 2.66 19.41
N GLY A 43 0.66 2.42 20.63
CA GLY A 43 -0.18 1.27 21.02
C GLY A 43 -1.49 1.25 20.23
N TRP A 44 -1.36 1.30 18.92
CA TRP A 44 -2.36 1.66 17.95
C TRP A 44 -2.86 0.36 17.35
N THR A 45 -4.13 0.09 17.63
CA THR A 45 -4.82 -1.14 17.26
C THR A 45 -5.12 -1.20 15.75
N GLU A 46 -4.93 -0.10 15.02
CA GLU A 46 -5.25 -0.02 13.60
C GLU A 46 -4.03 -0.36 12.75
N SER A 47 -3.97 -1.63 12.32
CA SER A 47 -2.97 -2.15 11.39
C SER A 47 -3.28 -1.86 9.92
N LEU A 48 -4.38 -1.16 9.62
CA LEU A 48 -4.83 -0.86 8.25
C LEU A 48 -5.21 0.61 8.11
N ILE A 49 -4.60 1.30 7.14
CA ILE A 49 -5.03 2.63 6.69
C ILE A 49 -5.44 2.56 5.22
N TYR A 50 -6.64 3.08 4.92
CA TYR A 50 -7.15 3.21 3.55
C TYR A 50 -7.19 4.68 3.13
N LEU A 51 -6.29 5.06 2.23
CA LEU A 51 -6.21 6.39 1.64
C LEU A 51 -7.02 6.45 0.35
N TRP A 52 -7.94 7.40 0.26
CA TRP A 52 -8.70 7.63 -0.95
C TRP A 52 -8.75 9.10 -1.32
N GLY A 53 -8.92 9.35 -2.61
CA GLY A 53 -8.96 10.70 -3.13
C GLY A 53 -8.76 10.70 -4.64
N LYS A 54 -9.01 11.85 -5.26
CA LYS A 54 -8.85 12.04 -6.70
C LYS A 54 -7.40 11.79 -7.13
N GLN A 55 -7.19 11.56 -8.43
CA GLN A 55 -5.84 11.49 -8.99
C GLN A 55 -5.09 12.82 -8.73
N GLY A 56 -3.79 12.73 -8.44
CA GLY A 56 -2.94 13.90 -8.19
C GLY A 56 -2.92 14.43 -6.76
N VAL A 57 -3.69 13.87 -5.81
CA VAL A 57 -3.68 14.34 -4.40
C VAL A 57 -2.50 13.81 -3.55
N GLY A 58 -1.54 13.10 -4.17
CA GLY A 58 -0.32 12.64 -3.48
C GLY A 58 -0.44 11.32 -2.70
N ARG A 59 -1.47 10.49 -2.96
CA ARG A 59 -1.62 9.16 -2.31
C ARG A 59 -0.38 8.28 -2.47
N SER A 60 0.07 8.09 -3.71
CA SER A 60 1.28 7.33 -4.04
C SER A 60 2.52 7.88 -3.35
N HIS A 61 2.63 9.20 -3.20
CA HIS A 61 3.72 9.85 -2.47
C HIS A 61 3.70 9.47 -0.98
N LEU A 62 2.52 9.50 -0.34
CA LEU A 62 2.39 9.11 1.07
C LEU A 62 2.75 7.64 1.31
N LEU A 63 2.33 6.73 0.43
CA LEU A 63 2.70 5.31 0.53
C LEU A 63 4.21 5.11 0.38
N GLN A 64 4.82 5.78 -0.59
CA GLN A 64 6.28 5.71 -0.80
C GLN A 64 7.04 6.33 0.37
N ALA A 65 6.56 7.44 0.93
CA ALA A 65 7.14 8.09 2.11
C ALA A 65 7.10 7.20 3.34
N ALA A 66 5.97 6.51 3.58
CA ALA A 66 5.85 5.52 4.64
C ALA A 66 6.83 4.36 4.44
N THR A 67 6.94 3.86 3.21
CA THR A 67 7.88 2.78 2.85
C THR A 67 9.32 3.19 3.13
N HIS A 68 9.73 4.38 2.68
CA HIS A 68 11.06 4.94 2.94
C HIS A 68 11.36 5.04 4.44
N ARG A 69 10.38 5.47 5.24
CA ARG A 69 10.55 5.62 6.69
C ARG A 69 10.84 4.30 7.40
N PHE A 70 10.20 3.21 6.98
CA PHE A 70 10.49 1.87 7.51
C PHE A 70 11.83 1.34 7.02
N GLN A 71 12.15 1.52 5.74
CA GLN A 71 13.44 1.10 5.17
C GLN A 71 14.62 1.81 5.85
N GLN A 72 14.49 3.11 6.16
CA GLN A 72 15.49 3.87 6.93
C GLN A 72 15.70 3.33 8.35
N ARG A 73 14.70 2.65 8.93
CA ARG A 73 14.78 2.01 10.25
C ARG A 73 15.29 0.56 10.17
N GLY A 74 15.56 0.05 8.97
CA GLY A 74 15.96 -1.34 8.74
C GLY A 74 14.80 -2.34 8.83
N GLU A 75 13.55 -1.86 8.88
CA GLU A 75 12.37 -2.71 8.90
C GLU A 75 11.95 -3.05 7.46
N PRO A 76 11.58 -4.32 7.16
CA PRO A 76 11.22 -4.71 5.81
C PRO A 76 9.89 -4.07 5.42
N ALA A 77 9.92 -3.22 4.38
CA ALA A 77 8.76 -2.55 3.83
C ALA A 77 8.73 -2.62 2.31
N VAL A 78 7.52 -2.71 1.74
CA VAL A 78 7.31 -2.85 0.29
C VAL A 78 6.20 -1.92 -0.19
N TYR A 79 6.46 -1.22 -1.30
CA TYR A 79 5.47 -0.47 -2.06
C TYR A 79 5.17 -1.18 -3.38
N LEU A 80 3.90 -1.24 -3.74
CA LEU A 80 3.44 -2.07 -4.82
C LEU A 80 2.18 -1.47 -5.50
N PRO A 81 2.30 -1.00 -6.75
CA PRO A 81 1.13 -0.62 -7.54
C PRO A 81 0.50 -1.86 -8.19
N LEU A 82 -0.78 -2.12 -7.89
CA LEU A 82 -1.49 -3.29 -8.44
C LEU A 82 -1.60 -3.28 -9.96
N ALA A 83 -1.60 -2.09 -10.57
CA ALA A 83 -1.57 -1.92 -12.01
C ALA A 83 -0.39 -2.66 -12.69
N GLN A 84 0.76 -2.79 -12.00
CA GLN A 84 1.95 -3.47 -12.53
C GLN A 84 1.96 -4.98 -12.24
N LEU A 85 1.05 -5.45 -11.39
CA LEU A 85 1.00 -6.86 -10.97
C LEU A 85 -0.04 -7.70 -11.68
N LEU A 86 -0.98 -7.09 -12.41
CA LEU A 86 -1.99 -7.83 -13.14
C LEU A 86 -1.38 -8.91 -14.05
N ASP A 87 -0.23 -8.63 -14.66
CA ASP A 87 0.49 -9.54 -15.55
C ASP A 87 1.38 -10.58 -14.83
N ARG A 88 1.52 -10.46 -13.50
CA ARG A 88 2.37 -11.33 -12.66
C ARG A 88 1.57 -12.37 -11.87
N GLY A 89 0.25 -12.18 -11.74
CA GLY A 89 -0.65 -13.08 -11.02
C GLY A 89 -0.80 -12.76 -9.53
N VAL A 90 -1.82 -13.35 -8.92
CA VAL A 90 -2.21 -13.11 -7.52
C VAL A 90 -1.21 -13.69 -6.50
N GLU A 91 -0.42 -14.69 -6.90
CA GLU A 91 0.56 -15.37 -6.04
C GLU A 91 1.62 -14.41 -5.46
N VAL A 92 1.87 -13.29 -6.14
CA VAL A 92 2.80 -12.26 -5.64
C VAL A 92 2.35 -11.72 -4.27
N LEU A 93 1.03 -11.64 -4.02
CA LEU A 93 0.48 -11.13 -2.77
C LEU A 93 0.80 -12.03 -1.58
N ASP A 94 1.00 -13.34 -1.79
CA ASP A 94 1.34 -14.26 -0.70
C ASP A 94 2.74 -13.98 -0.13
N TYR A 95 3.68 -13.57 -0.99
CA TYR A 95 5.02 -13.19 -0.56
C TYR A 95 5.06 -11.87 0.20
N LEU A 96 4.04 -11.02 0.09
CA LEU A 96 4.03 -9.72 0.76
C LEU A 96 3.75 -9.84 2.27
N ALA A 97 3.17 -10.96 2.70
CA ALA A 97 2.83 -11.16 4.10
C ALA A 97 4.05 -11.13 5.04
N GLN A 98 5.28 -11.28 4.52
CA GLN A 98 6.53 -11.29 5.31
C GLN A 98 7.06 -9.90 5.70
N TYR A 99 6.55 -8.82 5.09
CA TYR A 99 7.01 -7.45 5.33
C TYR A 99 6.26 -6.81 6.49
N GLU A 100 6.95 -6.01 7.31
CA GLU A 100 6.35 -5.27 8.44
C GLU A 100 5.39 -4.17 7.97
N LEU A 101 5.67 -3.59 6.80
CA LEU A 101 4.82 -2.64 6.12
C LEU A 101 4.56 -3.06 4.67
N VAL A 102 3.29 -3.19 4.33
CA VAL A 102 2.84 -3.43 2.95
C VAL A 102 2.06 -2.22 2.47
N CYS A 103 2.52 -1.58 1.41
CA CYS A 103 1.88 -0.44 0.78
C CYS A 103 1.36 -0.82 -0.61
N ILE A 104 0.04 -0.82 -0.78
CA ILE A 104 -0.62 -1.22 -2.02
C ILE A 104 -1.31 -0.01 -2.65
N ASP A 105 -0.93 0.30 -3.87
CA ASP A 105 -1.53 1.38 -4.67
C ASP A 105 -2.50 0.82 -5.72
N ASP A 106 -3.33 1.71 -6.26
CA ASP A 106 -4.25 1.42 -7.33
C ASP A 106 -5.25 0.27 -7.05
N LEU A 107 -5.78 0.17 -5.82
CA LEU A 107 -6.74 -0.89 -5.43
C LEU A 107 -7.98 -0.98 -6.32
N HIS A 108 -8.38 0.13 -6.93
CA HIS A 108 -9.47 0.19 -7.90
C HIS A 108 -9.26 -0.69 -9.15
N VAL A 109 -8.02 -1.07 -9.47
CA VAL A 109 -7.68 -1.89 -10.65
C VAL A 109 -8.10 -3.35 -10.50
N ILE A 110 -8.22 -3.83 -9.26
CA ILE A 110 -8.64 -5.20 -8.95
C ILE A 110 -10.11 -5.31 -8.55
N ALA A 111 -10.81 -4.18 -8.42
CA ALA A 111 -12.23 -4.17 -8.08
C ALA A 111 -13.03 -4.93 -9.15
N GLY A 112 -13.84 -5.89 -8.72
CA GLY A 112 -14.62 -6.78 -9.59
C GLY A 112 -13.87 -7.99 -10.14
N LYS A 113 -12.61 -8.21 -9.74
CA LYS A 113 -11.85 -9.42 -10.07
C LYS A 113 -11.80 -10.35 -8.85
N ALA A 114 -12.69 -11.35 -8.83
CA ALA A 114 -12.88 -12.24 -7.68
C ALA A 114 -11.57 -12.83 -7.13
N ASP A 115 -10.72 -13.39 -8.01
CA ASP A 115 -9.44 -13.99 -7.61
C ASP A 115 -8.51 -13.00 -6.89
N TRP A 116 -8.47 -11.75 -7.35
CA TRP A 116 -7.65 -10.70 -6.73
C TRP A 116 -8.25 -10.18 -5.43
N GLU A 117 -9.57 -10.05 -5.36
CA GLU A 117 -10.28 -9.65 -4.15
C GLU A 117 -10.09 -10.67 -3.02
N GLU A 118 -10.19 -11.97 -3.36
CA GLU A 118 -9.94 -13.07 -2.43
C GLU A 118 -8.48 -13.10 -1.95
N ALA A 119 -7.52 -13.00 -2.87
CA ALA A 119 -6.10 -12.97 -2.50
C ALA A 119 -5.75 -11.77 -1.60
N MET A 120 -6.32 -10.59 -1.88
CA MET A 120 -6.17 -9.40 -1.03
C MET A 120 -6.78 -9.59 0.36
N PHE A 121 -7.93 -10.25 0.44
CA PHE A 121 -8.56 -10.56 1.72
C PHE A 121 -7.69 -11.51 2.56
N HIS A 122 -7.11 -12.53 1.94
CA HIS A 122 -6.17 -13.42 2.62
C HIS A 122 -4.90 -12.68 3.08
N LEU A 123 -4.33 -11.82 2.24
CA LEU A 123 -3.19 -10.98 2.63
C LEU A 123 -3.53 -10.09 3.83
N PHE A 124 -4.68 -9.42 3.81
CA PHE A 124 -5.13 -8.57 4.91
C PHE A 124 -5.23 -9.34 6.23
N ASN A 125 -5.87 -10.51 6.23
CA ASN A 125 -6.02 -11.32 7.45
C ASN A 125 -4.65 -11.75 7.99
N ARG A 126 -3.74 -12.23 7.13
CA ARG A 126 -2.39 -12.62 7.56
C ARG A 126 -1.62 -11.46 8.18
N LEU A 127 -1.66 -10.27 7.56
CA LEU A 127 -1.00 -9.09 8.11
C LEU A 127 -1.60 -8.70 9.46
N ARG A 128 -2.93 -8.69 9.57
CA ARG A 128 -3.64 -8.39 10.81
C ARG A 128 -3.28 -9.36 11.94
N ASP A 129 -3.29 -10.65 11.67
CA ASP A 129 -3.00 -11.69 12.67
C ASP A 129 -1.54 -11.64 13.13
N SER A 130 -0.63 -11.22 12.25
CA SER A 130 0.79 -11.01 12.57
C SER A 130 1.09 -9.64 13.20
N GLY A 131 0.10 -8.76 13.35
CA GLY A 131 0.30 -7.39 13.86
C GLY A 131 1.05 -6.45 12.90
N ARG A 132 1.18 -6.83 11.64
CA ARG A 132 1.86 -6.07 10.58
C ARG A 132 0.95 -5.01 9.97
N ARG A 133 1.56 -4.00 9.35
CA ARG A 133 0.86 -2.78 8.91
C ARG A 133 0.59 -2.83 7.41
N LEU A 134 -0.63 -2.43 7.02
CA LEU A 134 -1.11 -2.37 5.65
C LEU A 134 -1.58 -0.94 5.33
N LEU A 135 -1.03 -0.35 4.27
CA LEU A 135 -1.58 0.88 3.67
C LEU A 135 -2.14 0.54 2.31
N LEU A 136 -3.37 0.98 2.08
CA LEU A 136 -4.05 0.83 0.81
C LEU A 136 -4.33 2.22 0.23
N ALA A 137 -4.23 2.36 -1.08
CA ALA A 137 -4.71 3.54 -1.79
C ALA A 137 -5.62 3.21 -2.97
N ALA A 138 -6.66 4.02 -3.12
CA ALA A 138 -7.59 3.92 -4.24
C ALA A 138 -8.14 5.28 -4.66
N SER A 139 -8.62 5.37 -5.90
CA SER A 139 -9.23 6.59 -6.47
C SER A 139 -10.65 6.84 -6.00
N ALA A 140 -11.33 5.79 -5.53
CA ALA A 140 -12.68 5.84 -5.02
C ALA A 140 -12.70 5.61 -3.50
N SER A 141 -13.75 6.06 -2.83
CA SER A 141 -14.00 5.69 -1.43
C SER A 141 -14.39 4.20 -1.33
N PRO A 142 -14.25 3.56 -0.14
CA PRO A 142 -14.60 2.14 0.03
C PRO A 142 -16.08 1.87 -0.28
N ARG A 143 -16.94 2.88 -0.03
CA ARG A 143 -18.38 2.82 -0.30
C ARG A 143 -18.74 3.18 -1.75
N GLY A 144 -17.85 3.86 -2.47
CA GLY A 144 -18.03 4.30 -3.85
C GLY A 144 -17.80 3.20 -4.90
N CYS A 145 -17.27 2.03 -4.50
CA CYS A 145 -17.01 0.91 -5.41
C CYS A 145 -18.28 0.20 -5.93
N ARG A 146 -19.47 0.77 -5.76
CA ARG A 146 -20.73 0.26 -6.33
C ARG A 146 -21.29 1.09 -7.48
N SER A 147 -20.70 2.23 -7.85
CA SER A 147 -21.29 3.04 -8.92
C SER A 147 -20.36 4.14 -9.45
N SER A 148 -19.74 3.89 -10.59
CA SER A 148 -19.60 4.94 -11.63
C SER A 148 -19.60 4.23 -12.99
N CYS A 149 -20.80 4.02 -13.52
CA CYS A 149 -21.44 4.94 -14.48
C CYS A 149 -20.57 5.20 -15.70
N ARG A 150 -20.78 4.31 -16.67
CA ARG A 150 -20.73 4.58 -18.10
C ARG A 150 -21.24 6.00 -18.40
N THR A 151 -20.41 6.84 -19.00
CA THR A 151 -20.82 7.96 -19.85
C THR A 151 -19.90 7.94 -21.05
#